data_AF-D3FUG3-F1
#
_entry.id   AF-D3FUG3-F1
#
_cell.length_a   1.000
_cell.length_b   1.000
_cell.length_c   1.000
_cell.angle_alpha   90.00
_cell.angle_beta   90.00
_cell.angle_gamma   90.00
#
_symmetry.space_group_name_H-M   'P 1'
#
loop_
_entity.id
_entity.type
_entity.pdbx_description
1 polymer ?
#
loop_
_entity_poly.entity_id
_entity_poly.type
_entity_poly.pdbx_seq_one_letter_code
_entity_poly.pdbx_strand_id
1 'polypeptide(L)'
;MNRERLTIMIEIAVMAGLALVLSFVKFGALWAMGGSISLVMVPIFLLAFRRGLKVGLLTGLLVGLLGLVTGPTIVHPVQLVLDYPLAFMVLGFAGLFASRQAVPKLSYIVLGLVLATVLRFLSHFASGVIWFGQYAPDGMNPSVYSFLYNLSYLLPEMLITLAIILFLARSYSQFFKAGKTSTGLSS
;
A
#
# COMPACT_ATOMS: atom_id res chain seq x y z
N MET A 1 29.94 -0.15 -1.25
CA MET A 1 28.50 -0.37 -0.95
C MET A 1 28.17 -1.84 -1.22
N ASN A 2 27.51 -2.55 -0.31
CA ASN A 2 27.16 -3.96 -0.53
C ASN A 2 26.18 -4.08 -1.73
N ARG A 3 26.48 -4.96 -2.70
CA ARG A 3 25.70 -5.17 -3.93
C ARG A 3 24.21 -5.39 -3.64
N GLU A 4 23.89 -6.12 -2.57
CA GLU A 4 22.51 -6.39 -2.17
C GLU A 4 21.78 -5.12 -1.72
N ARG A 5 22.42 -4.25 -0.94
CA ARG A 5 21.82 -2.99 -0.49
C ARG A 5 21.51 -2.08 -1.67
N LEU A 6 22.43 -2.01 -2.65
CA LEU A 6 22.20 -1.27 -3.89
C LEU A 6 20.99 -1.81 -4.64
N THR A 7 20.88 -3.14 -4.80
CA THR A 7 19.73 -3.77 -5.47
C THR A 7 18.41 -3.45 -4.75
N ILE A 8 18.39 -3.51 -3.42
CA ILE A 8 17.18 -3.17 -2.64
C ILE A 8 16.79 -1.70 -2.85
N MET A 9 17.75 -0.77 -2.81
CA MET A 9 17.48 0.65 -3.06
C MET A 9 16.91 0.89 -4.46
N ILE A 10 17.45 0.22 -5.48
CA ILE A 10 16.94 0.30 -6.86
C ILE A 10 15.52 -0.27 -6.94
N GLU A 11 15.25 -1.44 -6.34
CA GLU A 11 13.91 -2.03 -6.33
C GLU A 11 12.88 -1.09 -5.68
N ILE A 12 13.24 -0.48 -4.54
CA ILE A 12 12.38 0.51 -3.86
C ILE A 12 12.10 1.70 -4.78
N ALA A 13 13.13 2.31 -5.38
CA ALA A 13 12.97 3.48 -6.23
C ALA A 13 12.11 3.19 -7.47
N VAL A 14 12.38 2.07 -8.15
CA VAL A 14 11.63 1.64 -9.34
C VAL A 14 10.17 1.38 -9.00
N MET A 15 9.89 0.69 -7.90
CA MET A 15 8.53 0.33 -7.52
C MET A 15 7.75 1.51 -6.94
N ALA A 16 8.43 2.44 -6.26
CA ALA A 16 7.80 3.69 -5.84
C ALA A 16 7.41 4.55 -7.05
N GLY A 17 8.29 4.65 -8.06
CA GLY A 17 7.98 5.31 -9.33
C GLY A 17 6.86 4.62 -10.10
N LEU A 18 6.87 3.28 -10.15
CA LEU A 18 5.79 2.51 -10.76
C LEU A 18 4.46 2.73 -10.04
N ALA A 19 4.45 2.73 -8.71
CA ALA A 19 3.25 3.00 -7.92
C ALA A 19 2.69 4.39 -8.21
N LEU A 20 3.56 5.40 -8.35
CA LEU A 20 3.16 6.74 -8.74
C LEU A 20 2.48 6.75 -10.13
N VAL A 21 3.09 6.14 -11.14
CA VAL A 21 2.49 6.06 -12.48
C VAL A 21 1.14 5.33 -12.44
N LEU A 22 1.08 4.22 -11.71
CA LEU A 22 -0.15 3.44 -11.51
C LEU A 22 -1.22 4.17 -10.70
N SER A 23 -0.85 5.18 -9.90
CA SER A 23 -1.81 6.02 -9.16
C SER A 23 -2.57 6.98 -10.07
N PHE A 24 -2.00 7.33 -11.24
CA PHE A 24 -2.67 8.16 -12.24
C PHE A 24 -3.70 7.37 -13.07
N VAL A 25 -3.55 6.05 -13.15
CA VAL A 25 -4.52 5.17 -13.81
C VAL A 25 -5.65 4.85 -12.83
N LYS A 26 -6.73 5.62 -12.93
CA LYS A 26 -7.91 5.50 -12.06
C LYS A 26 -9.05 4.78 -12.77
N PHE A 27 -9.69 3.84 -12.07
CA PHE A 27 -10.85 3.11 -12.56
C PHE A 27 -12.12 3.61 -11.88
N GLY A 28 -13.17 3.86 -12.67
CA GLY A 28 -14.50 4.21 -12.15
C GLY A 28 -14.64 5.65 -11.68
N ALA A 29 -15.52 5.86 -10.70
CA ALA A 29 -15.88 7.20 -10.20
C ALA A 29 -14.72 7.85 -9.43
N LEU A 30 -14.61 9.18 -9.51
CA LEU A 30 -13.75 9.95 -8.64
C LEU A 30 -14.53 10.38 -7.41
N TRP A 31 -14.02 10.05 -6.23
CA TRP A 31 -14.61 10.41 -4.97
C TRP A 31 -14.26 11.87 -4.63
N ALA A 32 -15.29 12.68 -4.33
CA ALA A 32 -15.18 14.14 -4.26
C ALA A 32 -14.25 14.68 -3.15
N MET A 33 -14.02 13.90 -2.09
CA MET A 33 -13.23 14.20 -0.89
C MET A 33 -11.94 13.37 -0.87
N GLY A 34 -11.45 13.01 -2.05
CA GLY A 34 -10.35 12.07 -2.21
C GLY A 34 -10.84 10.63 -2.25
N GLY A 35 -9.97 9.72 -2.70
CA GLY A 35 -10.32 8.33 -2.97
C GLY A 35 -10.42 8.05 -4.46
N SER A 36 -9.87 6.90 -4.84
CA SER A 36 -9.89 6.40 -6.21
C SER A 36 -9.52 4.93 -6.19
N ILE A 37 -10.10 4.16 -7.10
CA ILE A 37 -9.64 2.81 -7.36
C ILE A 37 -8.48 2.91 -8.34
N SER A 38 -7.27 2.52 -7.92
CA SER A 38 -6.07 2.56 -8.75
C SER A 38 -5.24 1.27 -8.59
N LEU A 39 -4.04 1.23 -9.18
CA LEU A 39 -3.09 0.12 -8.96
C LEU A 39 -1.91 0.51 -8.06
N VAL A 40 -2.00 1.63 -7.34
CA VAL A 40 -0.91 2.17 -6.50
C VAL A 40 -0.43 1.18 -5.43
N MET A 41 -1.33 0.34 -4.93
CA MET A 41 -1.03 -0.64 -3.88
C MET A 41 -0.15 -1.80 -4.38
N VAL A 42 -0.25 -2.15 -5.68
CA VAL A 42 0.40 -3.34 -6.24
C VAL A 42 1.92 -3.33 -6.04
N PRO A 43 2.68 -2.27 -6.40
CA PRO A 43 4.14 -2.29 -6.25
C PRO A 43 4.60 -2.33 -4.79
N ILE A 44 3.83 -1.72 -3.87
CA ILE A 44 4.12 -1.74 -2.44
C ILE A 44 3.98 -3.16 -1.90
N PHE A 45 2.87 -3.86 -2.20
CA PHE A 45 2.66 -5.24 -1.79
C PHE A 45 3.70 -6.20 -2.40
N LEU A 46 4.05 -6.02 -3.67
CA LEU A 46 5.09 -6.81 -4.32
C LEU A 46 6.42 -6.75 -3.56
N LEU A 47 6.86 -5.55 -3.18
CA LEU A 47 8.09 -5.38 -2.38
C LEU A 47 7.94 -5.88 -0.95
N ALA A 48 6.79 -5.64 -0.31
CA ALA A 48 6.53 -6.12 1.04
C ALA A 48 6.62 -7.66 1.10
N PHE A 49 6.00 -8.37 0.16
CA PHE A 49 6.07 -9.84 0.10
C PHE A 49 7.44 -10.37 -0.35
N ARG A 50 8.19 -9.63 -1.19
CA ARG A 50 9.52 -10.04 -1.68
C ARG A 50 10.65 -9.78 -0.69
N ARG A 51 10.63 -8.64 0.00
CA ARG A 51 11.74 -8.13 0.83
C ARG A 51 11.38 -7.98 2.31
N GLY A 52 10.13 -8.21 2.68
CA GLY A 52 9.66 -8.18 4.05
C GLY A 52 9.30 -6.79 4.56
N LEU A 53 8.95 -6.73 5.86
CA LEU A 53 8.36 -5.55 6.52
C LEU A 53 9.15 -4.26 6.29
N LYS A 54 10.46 -4.23 6.62
CA LYS A 54 11.25 -2.99 6.60
C LYS A 54 11.26 -2.33 5.21
N VAL A 55 11.44 -3.14 4.18
CA VAL A 55 11.48 -2.66 2.80
C VAL A 55 10.08 -2.27 2.33
N GLY A 56 9.05 -3.05 2.68
CA GLY A 56 7.65 -2.69 2.40
C GLY A 56 7.25 -1.34 3.02
N LEU A 57 7.58 -1.11 4.30
CA LEU A 57 7.30 0.16 4.99
C LEU A 57 7.99 1.34 4.30
N LEU A 58 9.26 1.19 3.93
CA LEU A 58 10.02 2.25 3.25
C LEU A 58 9.46 2.54 1.86
N THR A 59 9.12 1.51 1.08
CA THR A 59 8.47 1.69 -0.23
C THR A 59 7.14 2.42 -0.07
N GLY A 60 6.30 2.00 0.87
CA GLY A 60 5.02 2.65 1.14
C GLY A 60 5.18 4.11 1.56
N LEU A 61 6.13 4.39 2.46
CA LEU A 61 6.45 5.76 2.89
C LEU A 61 6.84 6.63 1.70
N LEU A 62 7.74 6.16 0.83
CA LEU A 62 8.16 6.90 -0.35
C LEU A 62 7.01 7.12 -1.34
N VAL A 63 6.13 6.14 -1.54
CA VAL A 63 4.93 6.32 -2.37
C VAL A 63 4.01 7.39 -1.78
N GLY A 64 3.79 7.38 -0.46
CA GLY A 64 3.00 8.43 0.20
C GLY A 64 3.63 9.82 0.06
N LEU A 65 4.94 9.93 0.20
CA LEU A 65 5.66 11.20 -0.01
C LEU A 65 5.62 11.66 -1.48
N LEU A 66 5.72 10.74 -2.44
CA LEU A 66 5.57 11.06 -3.86
C LEU A 66 4.15 11.57 -4.15
N GLY A 67 3.13 10.93 -3.57
CA GLY A 67 1.75 11.40 -3.67
C GLY A 67 1.55 12.83 -3.13
N LEU A 68 2.30 13.21 -2.09
CA LEU A 68 2.28 14.58 -1.56
C LEU A 68 2.85 15.63 -2.50
N VAL A 69 3.77 15.29 -3.41
CA VAL A 69 4.37 16.27 -4.31
C VAL A 69 3.67 16.35 -5.66
N THR A 70 2.81 15.37 -6.01
CA THR A 70 2.15 15.29 -7.32
C THR A 70 0.71 15.78 -7.36
N GLY A 71 0.18 16.29 -6.25
CA GLY A 71 -1.16 16.91 -6.20
C GLY A 71 -1.99 16.42 -5.00
N PRO A 72 -1.59 16.78 -3.77
CA PRO A 72 -2.33 16.41 -2.58
C PRO A 72 -3.51 17.34 -2.34
N THR A 73 -4.51 16.82 -1.64
CA THR A 73 -5.58 17.58 -0.99
C THR A 73 -5.23 17.69 0.49
N ILE A 74 -4.76 18.88 0.89
CA ILE A 74 -4.33 19.14 2.26
C ILE A 74 -5.34 20.08 2.90
N VAL A 75 -6.00 19.59 3.95
CA VAL A 75 -6.92 20.39 4.78
C VAL A 75 -6.36 20.64 6.18
N HIS A 76 -5.43 19.79 6.64
CA HIS A 76 -4.78 19.94 7.94
C HIS A 76 -3.44 19.17 8.00
N PRO A 77 -2.42 19.61 8.76
CA PRO A 77 -1.14 18.91 8.84
C PRO A 77 -1.23 17.46 9.35
N VAL A 78 -2.13 17.17 10.29
CA VAL A 78 -2.36 15.80 10.77
C VAL A 78 -3.08 14.95 9.72
N GLN A 79 -4.07 15.52 9.04
CA GLN A 79 -4.74 14.87 7.91
C GLN A 79 -3.74 14.49 6.80
N LEU A 80 -2.82 15.40 6.48
CA LEU A 80 -1.75 15.16 5.54
C LEU A 80 -0.96 13.91 5.91
N VAL A 81 -0.55 13.76 7.16
CA VAL A 81 0.19 12.57 7.60
C VAL A 81 -0.66 11.31 7.47
N LEU A 82 -1.92 11.37 7.90
CA LEU A 82 -2.85 10.23 7.88
C LEU A 82 -3.19 9.76 6.47
N ASP A 83 -3.42 10.67 5.52
CA ASP A 83 -3.91 10.32 4.18
C ASP A 83 -2.79 10.02 3.18
N TYR A 84 -1.54 10.40 3.48
CA TYR A 84 -0.42 10.19 2.58
C TYR A 84 0.66 9.31 3.23
N PRO A 85 1.73 9.82 3.88
CA PRO A 85 2.86 9.00 4.27
C PRO A 85 2.45 7.84 5.18
N LEU A 86 1.55 8.05 6.15
CA LEU A 86 1.13 6.96 7.04
C LEU A 86 0.27 5.93 6.29
N ALA A 87 -0.78 6.37 5.57
CA ALA A 87 -1.68 5.49 4.83
C ALA A 87 -0.94 4.56 3.86
N PHE A 88 0.09 5.06 3.16
CA PHE A 88 0.87 4.23 2.26
C PHE A 88 1.97 3.43 2.98
N MET A 89 2.62 3.99 4.02
CA MET A 89 3.63 3.27 4.81
C MET A 89 3.04 2.01 5.45
N VAL A 90 1.83 2.07 6.03
CA VAL A 90 1.22 0.92 6.71
C VAL A 90 0.91 -0.25 5.77
N LEU A 91 0.84 -0.04 4.46
CA LEU A 91 0.75 -1.13 3.48
C LEU A 91 1.96 -2.08 3.56
N GLY A 92 3.10 -1.59 4.03
CA GLY A 92 4.29 -2.40 4.28
C GLY A 92 4.13 -3.53 5.31
N PHE A 93 3.10 -3.47 6.17
CA PHE A 93 2.81 -4.52 7.15
C PHE A 93 2.47 -5.87 6.52
N ALA A 94 2.09 -5.92 5.23
CA ALA A 94 2.02 -7.18 4.49
C ALA A 94 3.33 -7.99 4.53
N GLY A 95 4.47 -7.31 4.67
CA GLY A 95 5.78 -7.94 4.76
C GLY A 95 6.00 -8.77 6.01
N LEU A 96 5.10 -8.73 7.01
CA LEU A 96 5.06 -9.71 8.11
C LEU A 96 4.75 -11.13 7.60
N PHE A 97 4.06 -11.24 6.47
CA PHE A 97 3.69 -12.50 5.82
C PHE A 97 4.60 -12.85 4.64
N ALA A 98 5.76 -12.19 4.52
CA ALA A 98 6.74 -12.50 3.50
C ALA A 98 7.34 -13.90 3.72
N SER A 99 7.39 -14.71 2.66
CA SER A 99 7.96 -16.05 2.69
C SER A 99 9.45 -16.00 2.33
N ARG A 100 10.31 -16.62 3.17
CA ARG A 100 11.76 -16.61 2.96
C ARG A 100 12.29 -17.68 2.01
N GLN A 101 11.49 -18.71 1.70
CA GLN A 101 12.00 -19.94 1.05
C GLN A 101 11.22 -20.33 -0.22
N ALA A 102 10.02 -19.78 -0.42
CA ALA A 102 9.15 -20.13 -1.55
C ALA A 102 8.17 -19.00 -1.88
N VAL A 103 7.39 -19.18 -2.95
CA VAL A 103 6.23 -18.34 -3.26
C VAL A 103 5.34 -18.24 -2.02
N PRO A 104 4.89 -17.03 -1.64
CA PRO A 104 3.96 -16.86 -0.53
C PRO A 104 2.74 -17.75 -0.72
N LYS A 105 2.35 -18.46 0.35
CA LYS A 105 1.10 -19.22 0.36
C LYS A 105 -0.07 -18.26 0.11
N LEU A 106 -1.13 -18.75 -0.53
CA LEU A 106 -2.35 -17.98 -0.76
C LEU A 106 -2.85 -17.31 0.54
N SER A 107 -2.87 -18.07 1.65
CA SER A 107 -3.28 -17.54 2.96
C SER A 107 -2.41 -16.37 3.44
N TYR A 108 -1.10 -16.39 3.16
CA TYR A 108 -0.18 -15.33 3.58
C TYR A 108 -0.36 -14.07 2.74
N ILE A 109 -0.61 -14.22 1.44
CA ILE A 109 -0.97 -13.10 0.55
C ILE A 109 -2.26 -12.44 1.05
N VAL A 110 -3.30 -13.25 1.28
CA VAL A 110 -4.61 -12.74 1.73
C VAL A 110 -4.49 -12.06 3.09
N LEU A 111 -3.87 -12.72 4.10
CA LEU A 111 -3.73 -12.15 5.44
C LEU A 111 -2.90 -10.87 5.45
N GLY A 112 -1.78 -10.84 4.73
CA GLY A 112 -0.94 -9.65 4.64
C GLY A 112 -1.65 -8.49 3.96
N LEU A 113 -2.36 -8.77 2.87
CA LEU A 113 -3.09 -7.75 2.12
C LEU A 113 -4.29 -7.19 2.90
N VAL A 114 -5.06 -8.06 3.57
CA VAL A 114 -6.17 -7.64 4.44
C VAL A 114 -5.65 -6.82 5.62
N LEU A 115 -4.61 -7.30 6.34
CA LEU A 115 -4.04 -6.56 7.47
C LEU A 115 -3.60 -5.16 7.05
N ALA A 116 -2.79 -5.05 6.00
CA ALA A 116 -2.22 -3.78 5.61
C ALA A 116 -3.27 -2.81 5.04
N THR A 117 -4.27 -3.33 4.33
CA THR A 117 -5.40 -2.53 3.84
C THR A 117 -6.30 -2.05 4.99
N VAL A 118 -6.53 -2.87 6.01
CA VAL A 118 -7.28 -2.45 7.21
C VAL A 118 -6.52 -1.34 7.93
N LEU A 119 -5.20 -1.43 8.08
CA LEU A 119 -4.41 -0.35 8.68
C LEU A 119 -4.50 0.95 7.86
N ARG A 120 -4.44 0.86 6.53
CA ARG A 120 -4.65 2.01 5.64
C ARG A 120 -6.07 2.58 5.79
N PHE A 121 -7.09 1.72 5.84
CA PHE A 121 -8.48 2.12 6.08
C PHE A 121 -8.62 2.86 7.40
N LEU A 122 -8.02 2.38 8.49
CA LEU A 122 -8.09 3.05 9.80
C LEU A 122 -7.49 4.46 9.75
N SER A 123 -6.41 4.65 9.00
CA SER A 123 -5.80 5.97 8.78
C SER A 123 -6.75 6.94 8.08
N HIS A 124 -7.32 6.51 6.93
CA HIS A 124 -8.28 7.31 6.18
C HIS A 124 -9.62 7.49 6.89
N PHE A 125 -10.05 6.50 7.68
CA PHE A 125 -11.24 6.56 8.49
C PHE A 125 -11.11 7.63 9.57
N ALA A 126 -9.99 7.65 10.30
CA ALA A 126 -9.70 8.67 11.30
C ALA A 126 -9.64 10.06 10.66
N SER A 127 -8.97 10.20 9.51
CA SER A 127 -8.97 11.43 8.73
C SER A 127 -10.39 11.88 8.34
N GLY A 128 -11.19 10.95 7.81
CA GLY A 128 -12.55 11.19 7.39
C GLY A 128 -13.48 11.65 8.51
N VAL A 129 -13.37 11.06 9.70
CA VAL A 129 -14.17 11.45 10.87
C VAL A 129 -13.82 12.86 11.34
N ILE A 130 -12.53 13.21 11.38
CA ILE A 130 -12.08 14.47 11.98
C ILE A 130 -12.25 15.66 11.02
N TRP A 131 -11.94 15.50 9.73
CA TRP A 131 -11.91 16.63 8.77
C TRP A 131 -12.98 16.58 7.68
N PHE A 132 -13.47 15.40 7.32
CA PHE A 132 -14.44 15.24 6.23
C PHE A 132 -15.86 14.92 6.71
N GLY A 133 -16.08 14.85 8.03
CA GLY A 133 -17.40 14.62 8.63
C GLY A 133 -18.43 15.70 8.28
N GLN A 134 -17.98 16.92 7.97
CA GLN A 134 -18.82 18.03 7.51
C GLN A 134 -19.49 17.79 6.16
N TYR A 135 -19.02 16.80 5.38
CA TYR A 135 -19.62 16.42 4.09
C TYR A 135 -20.64 15.28 4.23
N ALA A 136 -20.92 14.83 5.46
CA ALA A 136 -21.95 13.84 5.72
C ALA A 136 -23.34 14.43 5.39
N PRO A 137 -24.24 13.66 4.75
CA PRO A 137 -25.64 14.05 4.56
C PRO A 137 -26.35 14.42 5.86
N ASP A 138 -27.37 15.27 5.77
CA ASP A 138 -28.17 15.69 6.93
C ASP A 138 -28.70 14.49 7.71
N GLY A 139 -28.42 14.46 9.02
CA GLY A 139 -28.81 13.38 9.91
C GLY A 139 -27.90 12.14 9.89
N MET A 140 -26.86 12.09 9.05
CA MET A 140 -25.90 10.98 9.02
C MET A 140 -24.76 11.21 10.01
N ASN A 141 -24.44 10.19 10.82
CA ASN A 141 -23.29 10.25 11.72
C ASN A 141 -21.96 10.33 10.91
N PRO A 142 -21.05 11.28 11.21
CA PRO A 142 -19.76 11.42 10.53
C PRO A 142 -18.91 10.15 10.46
N SER A 143 -18.96 9.31 11.50
CA SER A 143 -18.28 8.02 11.53
C SER A 143 -18.87 7.03 10.53
N VAL A 144 -20.18 6.98 10.39
CA VAL A 144 -20.82 6.12 9.38
C VAL A 144 -20.49 6.62 7.97
N TYR A 145 -20.50 7.95 7.78
CA TYR A 145 -20.12 8.56 6.50
C TYR A 145 -18.67 8.19 6.12
N SER A 146 -17.71 8.46 7.01
CA SER A 146 -16.30 8.13 6.80
C SER A 146 -16.08 6.64 6.54
N PHE A 147 -16.78 5.77 7.28
CA PHE A 147 -16.68 4.32 7.11
C PHE A 147 -17.11 3.89 5.70
N LEU A 148 -18.33 4.26 5.29
CA LEU A 148 -18.89 3.86 3.99
C LEU A 148 -18.11 4.49 2.83
N TYR A 149 -17.72 5.76 2.99
CA TYR A 149 -16.93 6.47 2.00
C TYR A 149 -15.61 5.78 1.72
N ASN A 150 -14.82 5.51 2.77
CA ASN A 150 -13.51 4.86 2.61
C ASN A 150 -13.62 3.40 2.15
N LEU A 151 -14.63 2.68 2.63
CA LEU A 151 -14.86 1.29 2.24
C LEU A 151 -15.21 1.19 0.74
N SER A 152 -15.96 2.15 0.21
CA SER A 152 -16.48 2.11 -1.16
C SER A 152 -15.40 2.10 -2.24
N TYR A 153 -14.20 2.66 -1.99
CA TYR A 153 -13.07 2.61 -2.92
C TYR A 153 -11.94 1.68 -2.46
N LEU A 154 -11.66 1.57 -1.15
CA LEU A 154 -10.56 0.71 -0.67
C LEU A 154 -10.88 -0.77 -0.84
N LEU A 155 -12.13 -1.21 -0.63
CA LEU A 155 -12.50 -2.61 -0.80
C LEU A 155 -12.32 -3.09 -2.25
N PRO A 156 -12.85 -2.42 -3.29
CA PRO A 156 -12.58 -2.84 -4.66
C PRO A 156 -11.09 -2.69 -5.06
N GLU A 157 -10.39 -1.65 -4.62
CA GLU A 157 -8.95 -1.50 -4.87
C GLU A 157 -8.14 -2.67 -4.26
N MET A 158 -8.51 -3.10 -3.06
CA MET A 158 -7.96 -4.26 -2.37
C MET A 158 -8.18 -5.55 -3.16
N LEU A 159 -9.39 -5.78 -3.66
CA LEU A 159 -9.74 -6.98 -4.43
C LEU A 159 -9.00 -7.03 -5.77
N ILE A 160 -8.89 -5.91 -6.48
CA ILE A 160 -8.12 -5.80 -7.72
C ILE A 160 -6.64 -6.07 -7.43
N THR A 161 -6.08 -5.45 -6.39
CA THR A 161 -4.70 -5.67 -5.96
C THR A 161 -4.47 -7.14 -5.63
N LEU A 162 -5.39 -7.77 -4.89
CA LEU A 162 -5.32 -9.20 -4.55
C LEU A 162 -5.30 -10.06 -5.82
N ALA A 163 -6.21 -9.82 -6.77
CA ALA A 163 -6.26 -10.57 -8.02
C ALA A 163 -4.94 -10.48 -8.79
N ILE A 164 -4.35 -9.28 -8.89
CA ILE A 164 -3.06 -9.06 -9.56
C ILE A 164 -1.92 -9.78 -8.84
N ILE A 165 -1.83 -9.67 -7.51
CA ILE A 165 -0.78 -10.33 -6.73
C ILE A 165 -0.89 -11.85 -6.86
N LEU A 166 -2.10 -12.41 -6.84
CA LEU A 166 -2.31 -13.85 -7.03
C LEU A 166 -1.95 -14.31 -8.44
N PHE A 167 -2.30 -13.53 -9.46
CA PHE A 167 -1.89 -13.80 -10.83
C PHE A 167 -0.38 -13.79 -10.98
N LEU A 168 0.31 -12.78 -10.43
CA LEU A 168 1.77 -12.68 -10.47
C LEU A 168 2.46 -13.78 -9.66
N ALA A 169 1.91 -14.17 -8.50
CA ALA A 169 2.45 -15.26 -7.68
C ALA A 169 2.39 -16.61 -8.42
N ARG A 170 1.37 -16.83 -9.25
CA ARG A 170 1.23 -18.03 -10.09
C ARG A 170 2.09 -17.97 -11.36
N SER A 171 2.00 -16.88 -12.12
CA SER A 171 2.66 -16.73 -13.43
C SER A 171 4.16 -16.41 -13.33
N TYR A 172 4.57 -15.71 -12.27
CA TYR A 172 5.94 -15.19 -12.09
C TYR A 172 6.47 -15.43 -10.67
N SER A 173 6.29 -16.66 -10.18
CA SER A 173 6.73 -17.12 -8.86
C SER A 173 8.17 -16.76 -8.48
N GLN A 174 9.10 -16.69 -9.45
CA GLN A 174 10.49 -16.32 -9.21
C GLN A 174 10.67 -14.92 -8.61
N PHE A 175 9.74 -13.99 -8.86
CA PHE A 175 9.80 -12.64 -8.32
C PHE A 175 9.67 -12.63 -6.79
N PHE A 176 8.96 -13.59 -6.19
CA PHE A 176 8.75 -13.62 -4.75
C PHE A 176 9.83 -14.40 -3.98
N LYS A 177 10.76 -15.05 -4.68
CA LYS A 177 11.90 -15.70 -4.03
C LYS A 177 12.88 -14.63 -3.55
N ALA A 178 13.11 -14.55 -2.25
CA ALA A 178 14.20 -13.75 -1.71
C ALA A 178 15.52 -14.25 -2.29
N GLY A 179 16.34 -13.35 -2.83
CA GLY A 179 17.69 -13.71 -3.29
C GLY A 179 18.48 -14.32 -2.13
N LYS A 180 19.27 -15.37 -2.39
CA LYS A 180 20.11 -16.02 -1.36
C LYS A 180 20.92 -14.95 -0.64
N THR A 181 20.62 -14.71 0.63
CA THR A 181 21.50 -13.94 1.51
C THR A 181 22.82 -14.69 1.53
N SER A 182 23.89 -14.04 1.07
CA SER A 182 25.25 -14.58 1.15
C SER A 182 25.74 -14.50 2.59
N THR A 183 25.13 -15.26 3.50
CA THR A 183 25.74 -15.60 4.79
C THR A 183 26.65 -16.79 4.55
N GLY A 184 27.77 -16.51 3.89
CA GLY A 184 28.90 -17.41 3.68
C GLY A 184 30.16 -16.69 4.12
N LEU A 185 30.31 -16.50 5.42
CA LEU A 185 31.61 -16.30 6.07
C LEU A 185 31.62 -17.22 7.28
N SER A 186 31.96 -18.48 7.01
CA SER A 186 32.60 -19.36 7.98
C SER A 186 34.08 -19.01 8.01
N SER A 187 34.52 -18.39 9.10
CA SER A 187 35.85 -18.54 9.71
C SER A 187 35.85 -17.72 11.00
#